data_AF-C7H3C4-F1
#
_entry.id   AF-C7H3C4-F1
#
_cell.length_a   1.000
_cell.length_b   1.000
_cell.length_c   1.000
_cell.angle_alpha   90.00
_cell.angle_beta   90.00
_cell.angle_gamma   90.00
#
_symmetry.space_group_name_H-M   'P 1'
#
loop_
_entity.id
_entity.type
_entity.pdbx_description
1 polymer ?
#
loop_
_entity_poly.entity_id
_entity_poly.type
_entity_poly.pdbx_seq_one_letter_code
_entity_poly.pdbx_strand_id
1 'polypeptide(L)'
;MDYWTEYLKNGVQYHIRAGAKQAIYPFGVAWIEHKSDKNEVQTSYGADPTIWYDEICAKEKFVYCCVKQEIDKWDPYDFFPEAPSNEYDGESKRIMRKITVSSFMNEIAEAVAEVFSESFGQGEGFSADYCRNVAGKIKHRITKYENRLKNKR
;
A
#
# COMPACT_ATOMS: atom_id res chain seq x y z
N MET A 1 20.92 -23.08 -12.83
CA MET A 1 20.78 -21.66 -13.19
C MET A 1 20.08 -21.65 -14.53
N ASP A 2 18.79 -21.32 -14.53
CA ASP A 2 17.89 -21.55 -15.67
C ASP A 2 17.73 -20.30 -16.54
N TYR A 3 18.48 -19.27 -16.18
CA TYR A 3 18.66 -18.03 -16.91
C TYR A 3 20.09 -17.50 -16.73
N TRP A 4 20.51 -16.62 -17.64
CA TRP A 4 21.66 -15.74 -17.44
C TRP A 4 21.33 -14.31 -17.89
N THR A 5 22.10 -13.36 -17.39
CA THR A 5 21.81 -11.92 -17.50
C THR A 5 22.92 -11.20 -18.24
N GLU A 6 22.54 -10.28 -19.13
CA GLU A 6 23.44 -9.37 -19.82
C GLU A 6 23.05 -7.92 -19.52
N TYR A 7 24.04 -7.11 -19.12
CA TYR A 7 23.87 -5.68 -18.86
C TYR A 7 24.20 -4.89 -20.12
N LEU A 8 23.17 -4.27 -20.71
CA LEU A 8 23.28 -3.44 -21.90
C LEU A 8 23.26 -1.95 -21.53
N LYS A 9 23.68 -1.10 -22.48
CA LYS A 9 23.76 0.35 -22.29
C LYS A 9 22.41 1.00 -21.93
N ASN A 10 21.29 0.35 -22.24
CA ASN A 10 19.92 0.84 -22.06
C ASN A 10 19.05 -0.07 -21.17
N GLY A 11 19.63 -1.01 -20.43
CA GLY A 11 18.87 -1.88 -19.55
C GLY A 11 19.50 -3.24 -19.36
N VAL A 12 18.69 -4.19 -18.88
CA VAL A 12 19.14 -5.54 -18.55
C VAL A 12 18.31 -6.55 -19.34
N GLN A 13 19.00 -7.46 -20.02
CA GLN A 13 18.37 -8.53 -20.81
C GLN A 13 18.59 -9.88 -20.13
N TYR A 14 17.53 -10.69 -20.05
CA TYR A 14 17.59 -12.05 -19.51
C TYR A 14 17.35 -13.08 -20.61
N HIS A 15 18.17 -14.13 -20.63
CA HIS A 15 18.02 -15.27 -21.52
C HIS A 15 17.53 -16.47 -20.72
N ILE A 16 16.38 -17.01 -21.09
CA ILE A 16 15.74 -18.14 -20.39
C ILE A 16 15.86 -19.39 -21.24
N ARG A 17 16.25 -20.52 -20.64
CA ARG A 17 16.40 -21.78 -21.35
C ARG A 17 15.03 -22.41 -21.61
N ALA A 18 14.75 -22.80 -22.85
CA ALA A 18 13.48 -23.40 -23.23
C ALA A 18 13.26 -24.75 -22.48
N GLY A 19 12.21 -24.84 -21.67
CA GLY A 19 11.81 -26.06 -20.96
C GLY A 19 11.64 -25.97 -19.44
N ALA A 20 11.91 -24.82 -18.80
CA ALA A 20 11.72 -24.66 -17.36
C ALA A 20 10.22 -24.71 -16.97
N LYS A 21 9.82 -25.74 -16.21
CA LYS A 21 8.46 -25.86 -15.62
C LYS A 21 8.38 -25.01 -14.34
N GLN A 22 7.34 -24.18 -14.25
CA GLN A 22 7.03 -23.18 -13.21
C GLN A 22 8.05 -22.04 -13.10
N ALA A 23 7.85 -21.02 -13.93
CA ALA A 23 8.62 -19.79 -13.87
C ALA A 23 7.97 -18.80 -12.89
N ILE A 24 8.54 -18.68 -11.69
CA ILE A 24 8.38 -17.47 -10.87
C ILE A 24 9.34 -16.43 -11.45
N TYR A 25 8.80 -15.31 -11.91
CA TYR A 25 9.57 -14.22 -12.51
C TYR A 25 9.89 -13.15 -11.46
N PRO A 26 11.14 -13.00 -11.01
CA PRO A 26 11.57 -11.79 -10.33
C PRO A 26 11.69 -10.70 -11.39
N PHE A 27 10.82 -9.70 -11.33
CA PHE A 27 10.93 -8.54 -12.19
C PHE A 27 11.67 -7.43 -11.44
N GLY A 28 12.71 -6.90 -12.07
CA GLY A 28 13.38 -5.68 -11.63
C GLY A 28 12.83 -4.52 -12.44
N VAL A 29 12.35 -3.48 -11.77
CA VAL A 29 11.92 -2.25 -12.44
C VAL A 29 13.14 -1.35 -12.61
N ALA A 30 13.54 -1.11 -13.85
CA ALA A 30 14.62 -0.18 -14.18
C ALA A 30 14.05 1.16 -14.68
N TRP A 31 14.73 2.25 -14.34
CA TRP A 31 14.33 3.59 -14.77
C TRP A 31 14.76 3.86 -16.21
N ILE A 32 13.81 4.26 -17.07
CA ILE A 32 14.11 4.76 -18.43
C ILE A 32 14.61 6.22 -18.37
N GLU A 33 14.28 6.95 -17.30
CA GLU A 33 14.69 8.34 -17.03
C GLU A 33 15.43 8.46 -15.68
N HIS A 34 15.99 9.64 -15.35
CA HIS A 34 16.63 9.84 -14.04
C HIS A 34 15.68 9.59 -12.87
N LYS A 35 16.18 8.91 -11.83
CA LYS A 35 15.46 8.66 -10.57
C LYS A 35 15.05 9.99 -9.91
N SER A 36 13.80 10.09 -9.49
CA SER A 36 13.25 11.15 -8.64
C SER A 36 12.25 10.56 -7.64
N ASP A 37 11.88 11.32 -6.61
CA ASP A 37 10.93 10.87 -5.58
C ASP A 37 9.57 10.47 -6.17
N LYS A 38 9.16 11.12 -7.27
CA LYS A 38 7.86 10.91 -7.91
C LYS A 38 7.79 9.58 -8.66
N ASN A 39 8.84 9.25 -9.40
CA ASN A 39 8.91 8.02 -10.16
C ASN A 39 9.32 6.85 -9.24
N GLU A 40 10.16 7.04 -8.21
CA GLU A 40 10.44 6.05 -7.13
C GLU A 40 9.16 5.47 -6.53
N VAL A 41 8.23 6.36 -6.19
CA VAL A 41 6.91 6.00 -5.68
C VAL A 41 6.11 5.18 -6.72
N GLN A 42 6.15 5.53 -8.01
CA GLN A 42 5.44 4.78 -9.07
C GLN A 42 5.96 3.36 -9.26
N THR A 43 7.29 3.18 -9.19
CA THR A 43 7.94 1.88 -9.35
C THR A 43 7.75 0.97 -8.14
N SER A 44 7.79 1.54 -6.94
CA SER A 44 7.44 0.79 -5.72
C SER A 44 6.04 0.20 -5.81
N TYR A 45 5.07 0.91 -6.41
CA TYR A 45 3.73 0.38 -6.67
C TYR A 45 3.65 -0.64 -7.82
N GLY A 46 4.56 -0.61 -8.78
CA GLY A 46 4.63 -1.62 -9.84
C GLY A 46 5.28 -2.93 -9.38
N ALA A 47 6.12 -2.87 -8.33
CA ALA A 47 6.91 -3.97 -7.79
C ALA A 47 6.18 -4.87 -6.78
N ASP A 48 4.97 -4.50 -6.34
CA ASP A 48 4.20 -5.27 -5.37
C ASP A 48 3.15 -6.17 -6.08
N PRO A 49 3.42 -7.50 -6.20
CA PRO A 49 2.51 -8.44 -6.85
C PRO A 49 1.22 -8.71 -6.04
N THR A 50 1.07 -8.12 -4.85
CA THR A 50 -0.11 -8.27 -3.98
C THR A 50 -1.22 -7.27 -4.30
N ILE A 51 -0.99 -6.36 -5.26
CA ILE A 51 -1.96 -5.39 -5.74
C ILE A 51 -2.86 -6.06 -6.80
N TRP A 52 -4.12 -6.25 -6.46
CA TRP A 52 -5.17 -6.70 -7.38
C TRP A 52 -5.45 -5.57 -8.40
N TYR A 53 -5.12 -5.80 -9.67
CA TYR A 53 -5.09 -4.73 -10.68
C TYR A 53 -6.41 -4.48 -11.44
N ASP A 54 -7.42 -5.36 -11.36
CA ASP A 54 -8.50 -5.35 -12.36
C ASP A 54 -9.87 -4.79 -11.90
N GLU A 55 -10.10 -4.48 -10.61
CA GLU A 55 -11.46 -4.15 -10.12
C GLU A 55 -11.60 -2.89 -9.27
N ILE A 56 -10.50 -2.17 -8.97
CA ILE A 56 -10.53 -1.04 -8.02
C ILE A 56 -10.43 0.29 -8.77
N CYS A 57 -11.41 1.18 -8.56
CA CYS A 57 -11.40 2.52 -9.17
C CYS A 57 -10.19 3.33 -8.66
N ALA A 58 -9.65 4.24 -9.49
CA ALA A 58 -8.49 5.07 -9.12
C ALA A 58 -8.64 5.81 -7.78
N LYS A 59 -9.88 6.14 -7.39
CA LYS A 59 -10.21 6.77 -6.10
C LYS A 59 -10.05 5.81 -4.90
N GLU A 60 -10.45 4.55 -5.05
CA GLU A 60 -10.33 3.53 -4.00
C GLU A 60 -8.87 3.12 -3.81
N LYS A 61 -8.11 3.01 -4.92
CA LYS A 61 -6.66 2.82 -4.88
C LYS A 61 -5.96 3.94 -4.11
N PHE A 62 -6.41 5.17 -4.32
CA PHE A 62 -5.91 6.34 -3.60
C PHE A 62 -6.21 6.29 -2.09
N VAL A 63 -7.44 5.96 -1.72
CA VAL A 63 -7.84 5.81 -0.30
C VAL A 63 -7.03 4.70 0.36
N TYR A 64 -6.88 3.55 -0.30
CA TYR A 64 -6.05 2.44 0.18
C TYR A 64 -4.62 2.89 0.49
N CYS A 65 -3.95 3.58 -0.43
CA CYS A 65 -2.58 4.06 -0.18
C CYS A 65 -2.49 5.01 1.02
N CYS A 66 -3.50 5.86 1.24
CA CYS A 66 -3.52 6.74 2.41
C CYS A 66 -3.70 5.98 3.72
N VAL A 67 -4.55 4.95 3.71
CA VAL A 67 -4.78 4.08 4.86
C VAL A 67 -3.52 3.27 5.16
N LYS A 68 -3.01 2.50 4.19
CA LYS A 68 -1.84 1.64 4.36
C LYS A 68 -0.65 2.41 4.95
N GLN A 69 -0.31 3.56 4.36
CA GLN A 69 0.83 4.36 4.81
C GLN A 69 0.76 4.83 6.26
N GLU A 70 -0.43 5.05 6.81
CA GLU A 70 -0.60 5.52 8.18
C GLU A 70 -0.86 4.38 9.15
N ILE A 71 -1.43 3.26 8.69
CA ILE A 71 -1.54 2.04 9.48
C ILE A 71 -0.16 1.40 9.69
N ASP A 72 0.62 1.23 8.62
CA ASP A 72 1.98 0.66 8.70
C ASP A 72 2.92 1.47 9.62
N LYS A 73 2.67 2.78 9.77
CA LYS A 73 3.42 3.64 10.71
C LYS A 73 2.85 3.67 12.10
N TRP A 74 1.55 3.45 12.23
CA TRP A 74 0.90 3.43 13.51
C TRP A 74 1.32 2.21 14.29
N ASP A 75 1.47 1.07 13.58
CA ASP A 75 2.01 -0.21 14.08
C ASP A 75 1.74 -0.41 15.58
N PRO A 76 0.48 -0.67 15.95
CA PRO A 76 0.05 -0.60 17.34
C PRO A 76 0.76 -1.59 18.26
N TYR A 77 1.40 -2.62 17.70
CA TYR A 77 2.02 -3.67 18.49
C TYR A 77 3.54 -3.75 18.40
N ASP A 78 4.18 -3.16 17.38
CA ASP A 78 5.65 -3.18 17.21
C ASP A 78 6.22 -4.58 17.47
N PHE A 79 5.50 -5.62 17.01
CA PHE A 79 5.72 -7.00 17.45
C PHE A 79 7.11 -7.49 17.08
N PHE A 80 7.66 -7.03 15.96
CA PHE A 80 8.97 -7.41 15.48
C PHE A 80 9.64 -6.26 14.70
N PRO A 81 10.88 -5.87 15.02
CA PRO A 81 11.64 -4.89 14.23
C PRO A 81 11.93 -5.36 12.78
N GLU A 82 11.69 -6.63 12.47
CA GLU A 82 11.83 -7.24 11.14
C GLU A 82 10.49 -7.70 10.55
N ALA A 83 9.35 -7.23 11.08
CA ALA A 83 8.04 -7.59 10.55
C ALA A 83 7.95 -7.24 9.04
N PRO A 84 7.35 -8.12 8.22
CA PRO A 84 7.15 -7.83 6.81
C PRO A 84 6.34 -6.55 6.59
N SER A 85 6.71 -5.73 5.59
CA SER A 85 6.04 -4.46 5.29
C SER A 85 4.57 -4.59 4.83
N ASN A 86 4.06 -5.81 4.73
CA ASN A 86 2.68 -6.13 4.37
C ASN A 86 1.86 -6.65 5.56
N GLU A 87 2.35 -6.53 6.79
CA GLU A 87 1.72 -7.05 8.01
C GLU A 87 0.24 -6.64 8.14
N TYR A 88 -0.07 -5.37 7.87
CA TYR A 88 -1.43 -4.82 8.01
C TYR A 88 -2.16 -4.60 6.67
N ASP A 89 -1.76 -5.30 5.60
CA ASP A 89 -2.40 -5.15 4.28
C ASP A 89 -3.85 -5.60 4.27
N GLY A 90 -4.19 -6.66 5.01
CA GLY A 90 -5.55 -7.17 5.12
C GLY A 90 -6.48 -6.15 5.80
N GLU A 91 -6.03 -5.59 6.91
CA GLU A 91 -6.70 -4.57 7.71
C GLU A 91 -6.88 -3.30 6.88
N SER A 92 -5.81 -2.84 6.22
CA SER A 92 -5.83 -1.65 5.36
C SER A 92 -6.84 -1.79 4.22
N LYS A 93 -6.95 -2.97 3.61
CA LYS A 93 -7.95 -3.27 2.57
C LYS A 93 -9.37 -3.22 3.13
N ARG A 94 -9.60 -3.78 4.33
CA ARG A 94 -10.93 -3.77 4.99
C ARG A 94 -11.35 -2.37 5.38
N ILE A 95 -10.43 -1.56 5.93
CA ILE A 95 -10.68 -0.15 6.25
C ILE A 95 -11.03 0.63 4.99
N MET A 96 -10.25 0.47 3.91
CA MET A 96 -10.54 1.15 2.64
C MET A 96 -11.94 0.84 2.12
N ARG A 97 -12.41 -0.41 2.24
CA ARG A 97 -13.76 -0.80 1.82
C ARG A 97 -14.87 -0.18 2.66
N LYS A 98 -14.57 0.27 3.88
CA LYS A 98 -15.54 0.90 4.81
C LYS A 98 -15.58 2.41 4.70
N ILE A 99 -14.54 3.05 4.17
CA ILE A 99 -14.43 4.51 4.12
C ILE A 99 -14.42 5.05 2.70
N THR A 100 -14.80 6.32 2.57
CA THR A 100 -14.75 7.06 1.31
C THR A 100 -13.90 8.31 1.48
N VAL A 101 -13.59 9.00 0.38
CA VAL A 101 -12.87 10.29 0.44
C VAL A 101 -13.61 11.34 1.27
N SER A 102 -14.94 11.29 1.27
CA SER A 102 -15.83 12.17 2.03
C SER A 102 -15.91 11.82 3.52
N SER A 103 -15.52 10.61 3.94
CA SER A 103 -15.71 10.15 5.31
C SER A 103 -15.08 11.10 6.33
N PHE A 104 -15.80 11.35 7.42
CA PHE A 104 -15.34 12.18 8.51
C PHE A 104 -14.31 11.43 9.37
N MET A 105 -13.55 12.18 10.18
CA MET A 105 -12.52 11.61 11.04
C MET A 105 -13.08 10.55 12.00
N ASN A 106 -14.28 10.77 12.54
CA ASN A 106 -14.92 9.82 13.46
C ASN A 106 -15.29 8.51 12.74
N GLU A 107 -15.85 8.58 11.53
CA GLU A 107 -16.19 7.39 10.73
C GLU A 107 -14.93 6.58 10.37
N ILE A 108 -13.82 7.26 10.08
CA ILE A 108 -12.54 6.61 9.83
C ILE A 108 -12.03 5.94 11.12
N ALA A 109 -12.15 6.60 12.27
CA ALA A 109 -11.72 6.06 13.55
C ALA A 109 -12.54 4.82 13.95
N GLU A 110 -13.85 4.85 13.74
CA GLU A 110 -14.75 3.71 13.93
C GLU A 110 -14.37 2.54 13.01
N ALA A 111 -14.13 2.80 11.73
CA ALA A 111 -13.72 1.76 10.78
C ALA A 111 -12.38 1.10 11.16
N VAL A 112 -11.40 1.89 11.61
CA VAL A 112 -10.11 1.36 12.09
C VAL A 112 -10.32 0.53 13.35
N ALA A 113 -11.06 1.05 14.33
CA ALA A 113 -11.33 0.38 15.59
C ALA A 113 -12.04 -0.96 15.39
N GLU A 114 -13.06 -0.99 14.54
CA GLU A 114 -13.81 -2.20 14.21
C GLU A 114 -12.90 -3.25 13.56
N VAL A 115 -12.15 -2.87 12.51
CA VAL A 115 -11.29 -3.81 11.77
C VAL A 115 -10.21 -4.40 12.66
N PHE A 116 -9.55 -3.59 13.48
CA PHE A 116 -8.51 -4.06 14.39
C PHE A 116 -9.09 -4.89 15.54
N SER A 117 -10.24 -4.52 16.09
CA SER A 117 -10.94 -5.36 17.08
C SER A 117 -11.32 -6.72 16.50
N GLU A 118 -11.71 -6.78 15.23
CA GLU A 118 -12.04 -8.05 14.56
C GLU A 118 -10.79 -8.89 14.25
N SER A 119 -9.66 -8.27 13.87
CA SER A 119 -8.43 -8.99 13.55
C SER A 119 -7.68 -9.51 14.78
N PHE A 120 -7.68 -8.76 15.89
CA PHE A 120 -6.86 -9.06 17.08
C PHE A 120 -7.70 -9.48 18.31
N GLY A 121 -9.04 -9.35 18.23
CA GLY A 121 -9.97 -9.76 19.27
C GLY A 121 -10.56 -8.58 20.05
N GLN A 122 -11.81 -8.73 20.52
CA GLN A 122 -12.56 -7.69 21.25
C GLN A 122 -11.95 -7.30 22.61
N GLY A 123 -10.97 -8.05 23.12
CA GLY A 123 -10.28 -7.77 24.39
C GLY A 123 -9.18 -6.71 24.32
N GLU A 124 -8.73 -6.34 23.11
CA GLU A 124 -7.57 -5.45 22.89
C GLU A 124 -7.89 -3.95 23.04
N GLY A 125 -9.17 -3.59 23.22
CA GLY A 125 -9.55 -2.22 23.59
C GLY A 125 -9.44 -1.18 22.47
N PHE A 126 -9.42 -1.58 21.20
CA PHE A 126 -9.50 -0.65 20.07
C PHE A 126 -10.86 0.07 20.06
N SER A 127 -10.90 1.25 20.67
CA SER A 127 -12.03 2.18 20.61
C SER A 127 -11.82 3.21 19.50
N ALA A 128 -12.90 3.81 19.01
CA ALA A 128 -12.82 4.93 18.09
C ALA A 128 -12.00 6.10 18.68
N ASP A 129 -12.04 6.29 20.00
CA ASP A 129 -11.25 7.30 20.70
C ASP A 129 -9.75 6.99 20.66
N TYR A 130 -9.37 5.73 20.86
CA TYR A 130 -7.99 5.28 20.73
C TYR A 130 -7.48 5.44 19.28
N CYS A 131 -8.32 5.11 18.30
CA CYS A 131 -7.98 5.19 16.88
C CYS A 131 -8.07 6.62 16.30
N ARG A 132 -8.50 7.61 17.07
CA ARG A 132 -8.76 8.98 16.60
C ARG A 132 -7.50 9.65 16.02
N ASN A 133 -6.33 9.39 16.60
CA ASN A 133 -5.07 9.98 16.13
C ASN A 133 -4.69 9.48 14.73
N VAL A 134 -4.65 8.16 14.54
CA VAL A 134 -4.34 7.56 13.22
C VAL A 134 -5.41 7.92 12.19
N ALA A 135 -6.68 7.96 12.57
CA ALA A 135 -7.77 8.41 11.71
C ALA A 135 -7.60 9.87 11.25
N GLY A 136 -7.15 10.76 12.14
CA GLY A 136 -6.83 12.14 11.81
C GLY A 136 -5.71 12.26 10.77
N LYS A 137 -4.65 11.44 10.89
CA LYS A 137 -3.55 11.39 9.92
C LYS A 137 -4.00 10.87 8.56
N ILE A 138 -4.82 9.80 8.54
CA ILE A 138 -5.44 9.26 7.32
C ILE A 138 -6.28 10.36 6.65
N LYS A 139 -7.18 11.02 7.40
CA LYS A 139 -8.05 12.08 6.84
C LYS A 139 -7.23 13.24 6.28
N HIS A 140 -6.21 13.67 7.02
CA HIS A 140 -5.32 14.74 6.57
C HIS A 140 -4.66 14.40 5.22
N ARG A 141 -4.18 13.15 5.04
CA ARG A 141 -3.64 12.71 3.74
C ARG A 141 -4.69 12.73 2.66
N ILE A 142 -5.87 12.15 2.90
CA ILE A 142 -6.97 12.11 1.93
C ILE A 142 -7.25 13.53 1.41
N THR A 143 -7.48 14.48 2.32
CA THR A 143 -7.77 15.88 1.98
C THR A 143 -6.60 16.57 1.25
N LYS A 144 -5.36 16.37 1.70
CA LYS A 144 -4.18 16.96 1.06
C LYS A 144 -4.06 16.54 -0.40
N TYR A 145 -4.31 15.28 -0.72
CA TYR A 145 -4.26 14.77 -2.08
C TYR A 145 -5.46 15.17 -2.93
N GLU A 146 -6.68 15.19 -2.37
CA GLU A 146 -7.85 15.73 -3.08
C GLU A 146 -7.62 17.17 -3.53
N ASN A 147 -7.06 18.01 -2.66
CA ASN A 147 -6.73 19.40 -2.99
C ASN A 147 -5.67 19.49 -4.09
N ARG A 148 -4.66 18.61 -4.09
CA ARG A 148 -3.66 18.52 -5.17
C ARG A 148 -4.24 18.12 -6.51
N LEU A 149 -5.29 17.28 -6.53
CA LEU A 149 -5.98 16.90 -7.77
C LEU A 149 -6.85 18.03 -8.31
N LYS A 150 -7.53 18.77 -7.43
CA LYS A 150 -8.36 19.94 -7.80
C LYS A 150 -7.52 21.09 -8.35
N ASN A 151 -6.33 21.34 -7.79
CA ASN A 151 -5.44 22.42 -8.22
C ASN A 151 -4.65 22.14 -9.52
N LYS A 152 -4.83 20.96 -10.13
CA LYS A 152 -4.22 20.57 -11.42
C LYS A 152 -5.19 20.59 -12.59
N ARG A 153 -6.46 20.92 -12.35
CA ARG A 153 -7.49 21.16 -13.36
C ARG A 153 -7.63 22.65 -13.59
#